data_AF-A0A3S0RAA3-F1
#
_entry.id   AF-A0A3S0RAA3-F1
#
_cell.length_a   1.000
_cell.length_b   1.000
_cell.length_c   1.000
_cell.angle_alpha   90.00
_cell.angle_beta   90.00
_cell.angle_gamma   90.00
#
_symmetry.space_group_name_H-M   'P 1'
#
loop_
_entity.id
_entity.type
_entity.pdbx_description
1 polymer ?
#
loop_
_entity_poly.entity_id
_entity_poly.type
_entity_poly.pdbx_seq_one_letter_code
_entity_poly.pdbx_strand_id
1 'polypeptide(L)'
;MTVEDFINKAKNQDSRNFFEPYTGDISSVPSGIVELYRKANPINVEIDTRKFGSIHFYPLEDLENLKNDYSFMPKDSFIFASNNGDPIFIENSRFYITYESRFNPEQLSDSFESFLDYIKIK
;
A
#
# COMPACT_ATOMS: atom_id res chain seq x y z
N MET A 1 12.82 -5.99 -3.44
CA MET A 1 12.97 -5.91 -1.96
C MET A 1 11.95 -6.84 -1.32
N THR A 2 12.29 -7.63 -0.30
CA THR A 2 11.32 -8.51 0.36
C THR A 2 10.39 -7.73 1.32
N VAL A 3 9.29 -8.36 1.76
CA VAL A 3 8.41 -7.80 2.80
C VAL A 3 9.18 -7.55 4.10
N GLU A 4 10.07 -8.46 4.50
CA GLU A 4 10.89 -8.30 5.70
C GLU A 4 11.87 -7.12 5.60
N ASP A 5 12.52 -6.98 4.44
CA ASP A 5 13.38 -5.82 4.17
C ASP A 5 12.60 -4.50 4.25
N PHE A 6 11.37 -4.48 3.72
CA PHE A 6 10.50 -3.31 3.77
C PHE A 6 10.18 -2.92 5.22
N ILE A 7 9.72 -3.87 6.03
CA ILE A 7 9.37 -3.62 7.45
C ILE A 7 10.58 -3.05 8.19
N ASN A 8 11.75 -3.67 8.02
CA ASN A 8 12.98 -3.24 8.68
C ASN A 8 13.39 -1.84 8.23
N LYS A 9 13.33 -1.54 6.93
CA LYS A 9 13.64 -0.19 6.42
C LYS A 9 12.65 0.86 6.90
N ALA A 10 11.36 0.58 6.87
CA ALA A 10 10.33 1.51 7.33
C ALA A 10 10.53 1.85 8.82
N LYS A 11 10.75 0.86 9.67
CA LYS A 11 11.02 1.06 11.11
C LYS A 11 12.32 1.81 11.39
N ASN A 12 13.35 1.58 10.58
CA ASN A 12 14.62 2.30 10.70
C ASN A 12 14.52 3.75 10.24
N GLN A 13 13.65 4.04 9.28
CA GLN A 13 13.44 5.39 8.76
C GLN A 13 12.64 6.26 9.75
N ASP A 14 11.60 5.71 10.35
CA ASP A 14 10.83 6.38 11.41
C ASP A 14 10.42 5.36 12.49
N SER A 15 10.84 5.60 13.73
CA SER A 15 10.52 4.74 14.87
C SER A 15 9.03 4.70 15.24
N ARG A 16 8.23 5.65 14.71
CA ARG A 16 6.78 5.68 14.85
C ARG A 16 6.08 4.71 13.90
N ASN A 17 6.81 4.18 12.89
CA ASN A 17 6.27 3.18 11.98
C ASN A 17 5.99 1.89 12.74
N PHE A 18 4.71 1.52 12.77
CA PHE A 18 4.21 0.41 13.56
C PHE A 18 3.47 -0.58 12.67
N PHE A 19 3.83 -1.86 12.83
CA PHE A 19 3.25 -2.98 12.11
C PHE A 19 2.84 -4.06 13.10
N GLU A 20 1.73 -4.74 12.83
CA GLU A 20 1.25 -5.87 13.62
C GLU A 20 0.68 -6.97 12.70
N PRO A 21 0.86 -8.27 12.98
CA PRO A 21 0.24 -9.32 12.17
C PRO A 21 -1.29 -9.23 12.16
N TYR A 22 -1.93 -9.24 10.98
CA TYR A 22 -3.39 -9.27 10.91
C TYR A 22 -3.95 -10.68 11.16
N THR A 23 -4.77 -10.81 12.20
CA THR A 23 -5.35 -12.10 12.64
C THR A 23 -6.77 -12.36 12.10
N GLY A 24 -7.41 -11.37 11.49
CA GLY A 24 -8.77 -11.48 10.94
C GLY A 24 -8.82 -12.18 9.57
N ASP A 25 -9.93 -11.92 8.86
CA ASP A 25 -10.16 -12.45 7.51
C ASP A 25 -9.34 -11.71 6.46
N ILE A 26 -8.66 -12.48 5.61
CA ILE A 26 -7.83 -11.98 4.50
C ILE A 26 -8.37 -12.39 3.14
N SER A 27 -9.55 -13.01 3.08
CA SER A 27 -10.11 -13.59 1.85
C SER A 27 -10.27 -12.57 0.72
N SER A 28 -10.45 -11.30 1.07
CA SER A 28 -10.56 -10.16 0.15
C SER A 28 -9.22 -9.53 -0.25
N VAL A 29 -8.11 -9.94 0.36
CA VAL A 29 -6.79 -9.35 0.12
C VAL A 29 -6.15 -9.98 -1.12
N PRO A 30 -5.69 -9.17 -2.09
CA PRO A 30 -5.00 -9.68 -3.27
C PRO A 30 -3.76 -10.51 -2.89
N SER A 31 -3.57 -11.63 -3.59
CA SER A 31 -2.45 -12.55 -3.34
C SER A 31 -1.07 -11.88 -3.43
N GLY A 32 -0.93 -10.83 -4.25
CA GLY A 32 0.31 -10.07 -4.41
C GLY A 32 0.74 -9.26 -3.19
N ILE A 33 -0.13 -9.04 -2.19
CA ILE A 33 0.19 -8.26 -0.97
C ILE A 33 -0.25 -8.96 0.32
N VAL A 34 -0.91 -10.10 0.23
CA VAL A 34 -1.47 -10.82 1.39
C VAL A 34 -0.42 -11.16 2.45
N GLU A 35 0.82 -11.42 2.03
CA GLU A 35 1.93 -11.70 2.94
C GLU A 35 2.24 -10.51 3.85
N LEU A 36 2.20 -9.28 3.30
CA LEU A 36 2.39 -8.05 4.09
C LEU A 36 1.36 -8.01 5.21
N TYR A 37 0.07 -8.08 4.88
CA TYR A 37 -0.99 -7.97 5.89
C TYR A 37 -0.96 -9.10 6.92
N ARG A 38 -0.68 -10.34 6.50
CA ARG A 38 -0.59 -11.48 7.42
C ARG A 38 0.59 -11.38 8.39
N LYS A 39 1.74 -10.87 7.95
CA LYS A 39 2.94 -10.79 8.79
C LYS A 39 3.07 -9.44 9.51
N ALA A 40 2.59 -8.37 8.90
CA ALA A 40 2.87 -6.99 9.26
C ALA A 40 1.86 -6.03 8.59
N ASN A 41 0.62 -6.06 9.08
CA ASN A 41 -0.39 -5.04 8.80
C ASN A 41 0.17 -3.65 9.15
N PRO A 42 0.13 -2.66 8.25
CA PRO A 42 0.68 -1.34 8.49
C PRO A 42 -0.28 -0.47 9.33
N ILE A 43 -0.23 -0.61 10.66
CA ILE A 43 -1.12 0.11 11.59
C ILE A 43 -0.89 1.62 11.57
N ASN A 44 0.36 2.04 11.50
CA ASN A 44 0.75 3.44 11.33
C ASN A 44 2.08 3.47 10.60
N VAL A 45 2.04 3.54 9.27
CA VAL A 45 3.24 3.44 8.46
C VAL A 45 3.26 4.52 7.40
N GLU A 46 4.23 5.39 7.52
CA GLU A 46 4.56 6.40 6.52
C GLU A 46 6.04 6.28 6.16
N ILE A 47 6.33 6.24 4.85
CA ILE A 47 7.70 6.13 4.37
C ILE A 47 8.04 7.27 3.42
N ASP A 48 9.25 7.81 3.57
CA ASP A 48 9.87 8.67 2.59
C ASP A 48 10.53 7.86 1.48
N THR A 49 10.11 8.15 0.25
CA THR A 49 10.57 7.50 -0.96
C THR A 49 11.27 8.50 -1.87
N ARG A 50 12.20 8.02 -2.71
CA ARG A 50 12.88 8.89 -3.67
C ARG A 50 11.98 9.33 -4.82
N LYS A 51 10.99 8.51 -5.17
CA LYS A 51 10.15 8.73 -6.36
C LYS A 51 8.88 9.53 -6.08
N PHE A 52 8.22 9.26 -4.95
CA PHE A 52 6.92 9.83 -4.64
C PHE A 52 6.97 10.78 -3.44
N GLY A 53 8.10 10.95 -2.77
CA GLY A 53 8.11 11.58 -1.45
C GLY A 53 7.45 10.65 -0.44
N SER A 54 6.53 11.17 0.39
CA SER A 54 5.91 10.38 1.45
C SER A 54 4.79 9.47 0.93
N ILE A 55 4.83 8.18 1.27
CA ILE A 55 3.76 7.21 1.02
C ILE A 55 3.22 6.72 2.36
N HIS A 56 1.91 6.86 2.54
CA HIS A 56 1.19 6.34 3.69
C HIS A 56 0.57 4.98 3.35
N PHE A 57 0.83 3.95 4.16
CA PHE A 57 0.25 2.63 4.00
C PHE A 57 -0.90 2.44 4.97
N TYR A 58 -2.01 1.89 4.49
CA TYR A 58 -3.22 1.74 5.28
C TYR A 58 -3.38 0.34 5.89
N PRO A 59 -3.81 0.25 7.15
CA PRO A 59 -4.13 -1.02 7.76
C PRO A 59 -5.38 -1.63 7.11
N LEU A 60 -5.49 -2.95 7.20
CA LEU A 60 -6.59 -3.69 6.56
C LEU A 60 -7.97 -3.27 7.08
N GLU A 61 -8.04 -2.88 8.34
CA GLU A 61 -9.23 -2.41 9.04
C GLU A 61 -9.80 -1.14 8.43
N ASP A 62 -8.97 -0.31 7.78
CA ASP A 62 -9.39 0.96 7.20
C ASP A 62 -9.95 0.81 5.78
N LEU A 63 -9.84 -0.37 5.17
CA LEU A 63 -10.24 -0.60 3.77
C LEU A 63 -11.71 -0.24 3.48
N GLU A 64 -12.62 -0.48 4.42
CA GLU A 64 -14.03 -0.13 4.22
C GLU A 64 -14.23 1.40 4.17
N ASN A 65 -13.51 2.14 5.01
CA ASN A 65 -13.57 3.59 5.03
C ASN A 65 -12.94 4.17 3.77
N LEU A 66 -11.81 3.62 3.32
CA LEU A 66 -11.11 4.05 2.10
C LEU A 66 -11.98 3.95 0.85
N LYS A 67 -12.90 2.97 0.76
CA LYS A 67 -13.83 2.88 -0.36
C LYS A 67 -14.78 4.09 -0.46
N ASN A 68 -15.13 4.68 0.69
CA ASN A 68 -15.98 5.87 0.71
C ASN A 68 -15.16 7.10 0.31
N ASP A 69 -13.95 7.25 0.86
CA ASP A 69 -13.05 8.37 0.57
C ASP A 69 -12.65 8.38 -0.92
N TYR A 70 -12.43 7.20 -1.50
CA TYR A 70 -12.06 7.00 -2.89
C TYR A 70 -13.22 6.50 -3.76
N SER A 71 -14.44 7.01 -3.55
CA SER A 71 -15.64 6.55 -4.26
C SER A 71 -15.62 6.69 -5.79
N PHE A 72 -14.67 7.44 -6.36
CA PHE A 72 -14.44 7.54 -7.81
C PHE A 72 -13.68 6.33 -8.39
N MET A 73 -13.07 5.51 -7.55
CA MET A 73 -12.32 4.32 -7.95
C MET A 73 -13.27 3.17 -8.36
N PRO A 74 -12.83 2.26 -9.25
CA PRO A 74 -13.55 1.03 -9.50
C PRO A 74 -13.79 0.24 -8.20
N LYS A 75 -14.97 -0.37 -8.07
CA LYS A 75 -15.39 -1.05 -6.83
C LYS A 75 -14.48 -2.21 -6.41
N ASP A 76 -13.81 -2.83 -7.39
CA ASP A 76 -12.95 -3.99 -7.20
C ASP A 76 -11.48 -3.62 -7.00
N SER A 77 -11.13 -2.33 -7.04
CA SER A 77 -9.79 -1.86 -6.74
C SER A 77 -9.47 -2.04 -5.25
N PHE A 78 -8.30 -2.61 -4.97
CA PHE A 78 -7.81 -2.76 -3.60
C PHE A 78 -6.80 -1.65 -3.28
N ILE A 79 -7.24 -0.60 -2.59
CA ILE A 79 -6.40 0.53 -2.20
C ILE A 79 -5.64 0.15 -0.92
N PHE A 80 -4.31 0.24 -0.94
CA PHE A 80 -3.48 -0.18 0.20
C PHE A 80 -2.53 0.91 0.71
N ALA A 81 -2.35 1.97 -0.08
CA ALA A 81 -1.52 3.11 0.28
C ALA A 81 -2.00 4.37 -0.45
N SER A 82 -1.47 5.53 -0.07
CA SER A 82 -1.64 6.78 -0.81
C SER A 82 -0.36 7.60 -0.83
N ASN A 83 -0.29 8.51 -1.80
CA ASN A 83 0.74 9.53 -1.90
C ASN A 83 0.09 10.90 -1.99
N ASN A 84 0.15 11.71 -0.93
CA ASN A 84 -0.48 13.03 -0.88
C ASN A 84 -1.97 13.03 -1.30
N GLY A 85 -2.71 11.98 -0.93
CA GLY A 85 -4.11 11.80 -1.32
C GLY A 85 -4.33 10.96 -2.57
N ASP A 86 -3.33 10.82 -3.47
CA ASP A 86 -3.44 9.97 -4.65
C ASP A 86 -3.43 8.48 -4.24
N PRO A 87 -4.47 7.68 -4.56
CA PRO A 87 -4.55 6.30 -4.12
C PRO A 87 -3.57 5.41 -4.91
N ILE A 88 -2.88 4.54 -4.17
CA ILE A 88 -2.08 3.44 -4.69
C ILE A 88 -2.85 2.14 -4.45
N PHE A 89 -3.05 1.38 -5.51
CA PHE A 89 -3.99 0.27 -5.49
C PHE A 89 -3.55 -0.92 -6.35
N ILE A 90 -4.21 -2.06 -6.13
CA ILE A 90 -4.02 -3.29 -6.88
C ILE A 90 -5.24 -3.55 -7.74
N GLU A 91 -5.00 -3.87 -9.00
CA GLU A 91 -6.00 -4.34 -9.96
C GLU A 91 -5.35 -5.42 -10.85
N ASN A 92 -6.05 -6.54 -11.08
CA ASN A 92 -5.53 -7.66 -11.89
C ASN A 92 -4.11 -8.11 -11.49
N SER A 93 -3.82 -8.13 -10.18
CA SER A 93 -2.51 -8.48 -9.60
C SER A 93 -1.35 -7.54 -9.94
N ARG A 94 -1.63 -6.33 -10.42
CA ARG A 94 -0.63 -5.29 -10.70
C ARG A 94 -0.88 -4.05 -9.86
N PHE A 95 0.16 -3.24 -9.71
CA PHE A 95 0.18 -2.08 -8.81
C PHE A 95 0.10 -0.80 -9.61
N TYR A 96 -0.79 0.10 -9.19
CA TYR A 96 -1.11 1.33 -9.89
C TYR A 96 -1.16 2.53 -8.94
N ILE A 97 -1.02 3.72 -9.50
CA ILE A 97 -1.42 4.99 -8.88
C ILE A 97 -2.38 5.71 -9.83
N THR A 98 -3.27 6.52 -9.29
CA THR A 98 -4.06 7.48 -10.08
C THR A 98 -4.22 8.77 -9.29
N TYR A 99 -4.49 9.87 -9.98
CA TYR A 99 -4.78 11.13 -9.32
C TYR A 99 -6.09 11.05 -8.53
N GLU A 100 -6.10 11.66 -7.35
CA GLU A 100 -7.32 11.91 -6.60
C GLU A 100 -8.36 12.60 -7.51
N SER A 101 -9.62 12.15 -7.45
CA SER A 101 -10.76 12.64 -8.23
C SER A 101 -10.77 12.38 -9.74
N ARG A 102 -9.72 11.76 -10.31
CA ARG A 102 -9.68 11.38 -11.74
C ARG A 102 -9.08 10.00 -11.93
N PHE A 103 -9.92 9.04 -12.33
CA PHE A 103 -9.44 7.71 -12.67
C PHE A 103 -8.71 7.71 -14.03
N ASN A 104 -7.38 7.74 -13.97
CA ASN A 104 -6.47 7.59 -15.10
C ASN A 104 -5.22 6.84 -14.61
N PRO A 105 -5.33 5.50 -14.47
CA PRO A 105 -4.34 4.72 -13.75
C PRO A 105 -3.00 4.61 -14.49
N GLU A 106 -1.91 4.84 -13.78
CA GLU A 106 -0.54 4.58 -14.21
C GLU A 106 -0.01 3.32 -13.54
N GLN A 107 0.45 2.36 -14.35
CA GLN A 107 1.04 1.13 -13.81
C GLN A 107 2.42 1.42 -13.22
N LEU A 108 2.62 1.04 -11.96
CA LEU A 108 3.89 1.16 -11.26
C LEU A 108 4.74 -0.10 -11.38
N SER A 109 4.12 -1.28 -11.23
CA SER A 109 4.83 -2.56 -11.25
C SER A 109 3.88 -3.77 -11.35
N ASP A 110 4.46 -4.96 -11.55
CA ASP A 110 3.74 -6.23 -11.66
C ASP A 110 3.78 -7.09 -10.36
N SER A 111 4.44 -6.63 -9.30
CA SER A 111 4.54 -7.34 -8.01
C SER A 111 4.87 -6.38 -6.87
N PHE A 112 4.57 -6.77 -5.63
CA PHE A 112 4.83 -5.91 -4.48
C PHE A 112 6.33 -5.64 -4.28
N GLU A 113 7.18 -6.64 -4.48
CA GLU A 113 8.62 -6.50 -4.36
C GLU A 113 9.18 -5.53 -5.40
N SER A 114 8.64 -5.58 -6.64
CA SER A 114 9.01 -4.66 -7.70
C SER A 114 8.47 -3.26 -7.44
N PHE A 115 7.29 -3.12 -6.84
CA PHE A 115 6.77 -1.84 -6.37
C PHE A 115 7.70 -1.22 -5.32
N LEU A 116 8.13 -1.98 -4.32
CA LEU A 116 9.06 -1.52 -3.29
C LEU A 116 10.42 -1.07 -3.88
N ASP A 117 10.92 -1.80 -4.89
CA ASP A 117 12.15 -1.42 -5.61
C ASP A 117 11.96 -0.19 -6.50
N TYR A 118 10.74 0.00 -7.05
CA TYR A 118 10.39 1.13 -7.90
C TYR A 118 10.28 2.44 -7.11
N ILE A 119 9.64 2.43 -5.94
CA ILE A 119 9.48 3.63 -5.09
C ILE A 119 10.80 4.07 -4.44
N LYS A 120 11.71 3.12 -4.18
CA LYS A 120 13.03 3.34 -3.54
C LYS A 120 12.93 4.10 -2.22
N ILE A 121 12.66 3.36 -1.15
CA ILE A 121 12.68 3.86 0.24
C ILE A 121 14.04 4.52 0.51
N LYS A 122 14.02 5.75 1.06
CA LYS A 122 15.22 6.53 1.36
C LYS A 122 16.04 5.93 2.50
#